data_AF-G9MH75-F1
#
_entry.id   AF-G9MH75-F1
#
_cell.length_a   1.000
_cell.length_b   1.000
_cell.length_c   1.000
_cell.angle_alpha   90.00
_cell.angle_beta   90.00
_cell.angle_gamma   90.00
#
_symmetry.space_group_name_H-M   'P 1'
#
loop_
_entity.id
_entity.type
_entity.pdbx_description
1 polymer ?
#
loop_
_entity_poly.entity_id
_entity_poly.type
_entity_poly.pdbx_seq_one_letter_code
_entity_poly.pdbx_strand_id
1 'polypeptide(L)'
;LHAAAAQGSLTASALDQYKSSPHFSIDELDNKSRTALAYASLRGHVDVVKLLLKEGANVNSINDKNRTALWYASHSHSSVTKQQRREVVEYLLQKGANPDVQAKDGSTALMKLIEHREPGAIKLLTQKGASMDGKKGSNSMDVEKLAKATNDQAVIRAINQMPGQASSRDELVTELINYVLKSIGFMNHRLKGVVKTFFGIRGNLNQSFIVKKDDNDDVPPVVPVSEISEHTTAEEFQASMMKFINDTGLDYFFEEGDPFLQIVANKAVELQGKTENQLRTEQDIQDITKLALYQPVFYCDDSGSMKQGTRQADQIDLVRRVARISTLLVPEDHGAGLLFINDKRTLNPNLNAEQVQDIMKATKASGKTRIGTQLETKILKPLVYDVINSGEKLKRPILISCITDGCASGEVEDKFKETIIECIQFLIDHDYPAQG
;
A
#
# COMPACT_ATOMS: atom_id res chain seq x y z
N LEU A 1 22.20 28.61 -13.04
CA LEU A 1 21.06 27.67 -12.86
C LEU A 1 21.50 26.21 -12.68
N HIS A 2 22.12 25.57 -13.68
CA HIS A 2 22.41 24.11 -13.66
C HIS A 2 23.26 23.64 -12.46
N ALA A 3 24.30 24.39 -12.10
CA ALA A 3 25.15 24.04 -10.95
C ALA A 3 24.38 24.04 -9.63
N ALA A 4 23.55 25.06 -9.39
CA ALA A 4 22.69 25.14 -8.20
C ALA A 4 21.66 23.99 -8.17
N ALA A 5 21.09 23.65 -9.33
CA ALA A 5 20.18 22.51 -9.43
C ALA A 5 20.88 21.17 -9.14
N ALA A 6 22.13 20.99 -9.62
CA ALA A 6 22.93 19.80 -9.33
C ALA A 6 23.36 19.72 -7.84
N GLN A 7 23.58 20.84 -7.19
CA GLN A 7 23.97 20.88 -5.77
C GLN A 7 22.78 20.76 -4.81
N GLY A 8 21.55 20.92 -5.31
CA GLY A 8 20.35 20.95 -4.46
C GLY A 8 20.15 22.29 -3.75
N SER A 9 20.91 23.33 -4.12
CA SER A 9 20.92 24.64 -3.48
C SER A 9 20.05 25.69 -4.17
N LEU A 10 19.32 25.29 -5.23
CA LEU A 10 18.45 26.20 -5.96
C LEU A 10 17.19 26.54 -5.14
N THR A 11 17.06 27.80 -4.74
CA THR A 11 15.87 28.36 -4.06
C THR A 11 15.03 29.18 -5.04
N ALA A 12 13.79 29.50 -4.66
CA ALA A 12 12.91 30.37 -5.45
C ALA A 12 13.57 31.74 -5.72
N SER A 13 14.13 32.36 -4.67
CA SER A 13 14.82 33.65 -4.80
C SER A 13 16.05 33.60 -5.72
N ALA A 14 16.83 32.51 -5.67
CA ALA A 14 17.95 32.33 -6.58
C ALA A 14 17.47 32.13 -8.02
N LEU A 15 16.35 31.43 -8.23
CA LEU A 15 15.73 31.25 -9.53
C LEU A 15 15.22 32.57 -10.12
N ASP A 16 14.63 33.44 -9.31
CA ASP A 16 14.16 34.77 -9.74
C ASP A 16 15.31 35.69 -10.19
N GLN A 17 16.48 35.58 -9.55
CA GLN A 17 17.68 36.26 -10.00
C GLN A 17 18.11 35.79 -11.40
N TYR A 18 18.05 34.47 -11.67
CA TYR A 18 18.35 33.96 -13.01
C TYR A 18 17.33 34.41 -14.06
N LYS A 19 16.04 34.47 -13.72
CA LYS A 19 14.96 34.94 -14.60
C LYS A 19 15.10 36.41 -15.02
N SER A 20 15.80 37.22 -14.24
CA SER A 20 16.07 38.62 -14.57
C SER A 20 17.05 38.79 -15.76
N SER A 21 17.71 37.72 -16.21
CA SER A 21 18.58 37.74 -17.39
C SER A 21 17.75 37.78 -18.69
N PRO A 22 18.06 38.67 -19.65
CA PRO A 22 17.26 38.86 -20.88
C PRO A 22 17.23 37.63 -21.82
N HIS A 23 18.10 36.65 -21.61
CA HIS A 23 18.17 35.41 -22.41
C HIS A 23 17.86 34.16 -21.57
N PHE A 24 17.23 34.33 -20.41
CA PHE A 24 16.91 33.21 -19.54
C PHE A 24 15.95 32.23 -20.21
N SER A 25 16.32 30.94 -20.18
CA SER A 25 15.41 29.83 -20.46
C SER A 25 15.55 28.77 -19.36
N ILE A 26 14.42 28.39 -18.75
CA ILE A 26 14.41 27.38 -17.69
C ILE A 26 14.80 25.98 -18.20
N ASP A 27 14.57 25.74 -19.49
CA ASP A 27 14.90 24.52 -20.22
C ASP A 27 16.23 24.62 -21.01
N GLU A 28 17.04 25.65 -20.74
CA GLU A 28 18.35 25.79 -21.38
C GLU A 28 19.23 24.56 -21.16
N LEU A 29 19.91 24.11 -22.20
CA LEU A 29 20.87 23.01 -22.15
C LEU A 29 22.27 23.56 -21.85
N ASP A 30 22.97 22.98 -20.87
CA ASP A 30 24.37 23.31 -20.63
C ASP A 30 25.32 22.71 -21.69
N ASN A 31 26.63 22.91 -21.51
CA ASN A 31 27.67 22.34 -22.37
C ASN A 31 27.75 20.79 -22.34
N LYS A 32 27.04 20.12 -21.43
CA LYS A 32 26.89 18.67 -21.38
C LYS A 32 25.54 18.21 -21.94
N SER A 33 24.82 19.12 -22.60
CA SER A 33 23.47 18.94 -23.11
C SER A 33 22.53 18.44 -22.02
N ARG A 34 22.38 19.20 -20.93
CA ARG A 34 21.43 18.86 -19.85
C ARG A 34 20.69 20.10 -19.36
N THR A 35 19.41 19.94 -19.07
CA THR A 35 18.61 20.96 -18.39
C THR A 35 18.90 21.00 -16.89
N ALA A 36 18.50 22.07 -16.22
CA ALA A 36 18.53 22.14 -14.76
C ALA A 36 17.68 21.04 -14.11
N LEU A 37 16.52 20.74 -14.70
CA LEU A 37 15.62 19.67 -14.26
C LEU A 37 16.28 18.29 -14.36
N ALA A 38 17.05 18.03 -15.42
CA ALA A 38 17.81 16.80 -15.58
C ALA A 38 18.87 16.60 -14.48
N TYR A 39 19.58 17.66 -14.07
CA TYR A 39 20.55 17.57 -12.98
C TYR A 39 19.90 17.31 -11.62
N ALA A 40 18.82 18.03 -11.31
CA ALA A 40 18.07 17.85 -10.08
C ALA A 40 17.51 16.42 -9.99
N SER A 41 16.98 15.92 -11.12
CA SER A 41 16.42 14.57 -11.23
C SER A 41 17.47 13.48 -11.05
N LEU A 42 18.63 13.59 -11.73
CA LEU A 42 19.75 12.64 -11.60
C LEU A 42 20.28 12.53 -10.17
N ARG A 43 20.23 13.63 -9.42
CA ARG A 43 20.79 13.71 -8.06
C ARG A 43 19.73 13.59 -6.96
N GLY A 44 18.47 13.33 -7.31
CA GLY A 44 17.39 13.10 -6.34
C GLY A 44 17.03 14.33 -5.51
N HIS A 45 17.28 15.55 -6.02
CA HIS A 45 16.97 16.80 -5.32
C HIS A 45 15.50 17.17 -5.50
N VAL A 46 14.64 16.49 -4.73
CA VAL A 46 13.18 16.57 -4.84
C VAL A 46 12.66 18.01 -4.81
N ASP A 47 13.10 18.82 -3.86
CA ASP A 47 12.59 20.19 -3.69
C ASP A 47 12.94 21.08 -4.88
N VAL A 48 14.13 20.88 -5.47
CA VAL A 48 14.55 21.56 -6.69
C VAL A 48 13.75 21.08 -7.90
N VAL A 49 13.45 19.79 -8.01
CA VAL A 49 12.57 19.25 -9.07
C VAL A 49 11.18 19.88 -8.98
N LYS A 50 10.59 19.90 -7.78
CA LYS A 50 9.29 20.54 -7.51
C LYS A 50 9.30 22.02 -7.88
N LEU A 51 10.34 22.76 -7.49
CA LEU A 51 10.51 24.17 -7.82
C LEU A 51 10.59 24.40 -9.33
N LEU A 52 11.46 23.69 -10.05
CA LEU A 52 11.65 23.89 -11.50
C LEU A 52 10.37 23.60 -12.29
N LEU A 53 9.63 22.54 -11.94
CA LEU A 53 8.37 22.20 -12.60
C LEU A 53 7.25 23.21 -12.27
N LYS A 54 7.20 23.72 -11.03
CA LYS A 54 6.28 24.78 -10.65
C LYS A 54 6.52 26.06 -11.47
N GLU A 55 7.77 26.35 -11.77
CA GLU A 55 8.20 27.53 -12.54
C GLU A 55 8.20 27.30 -14.07
N GLY A 56 7.56 26.22 -14.54
CA GLY A 56 7.28 26.00 -15.96
C GLY A 56 8.35 25.24 -16.74
N ALA A 57 9.31 24.57 -16.09
CA ALA A 57 10.23 23.67 -16.78
C ALA A 57 9.46 22.57 -17.51
N ASN A 58 9.77 22.34 -18.79
CA ASN A 58 9.13 21.27 -19.55
C ASN A 58 9.64 19.90 -19.09
N VAL A 59 8.73 19.14 -18.47
CA VAL A 59 9.00 17.79 -17.92
C VAL A 59 9.51 16.79 -18.97
N ASN A 60 9.16 17.00 -20.25
CA ASN A 60 9.50 16.14 -21.38
C ASN A 60 10.63 16.70 -22.25
N SER A 61 11.33 17.76 -21.81
CA SER A 61 12.52 18.27 -22.48
C SER A 61 13.55 17.16 -22.69
N ILE A 62 14.04 17.05 -23.92
CA ILE A 62 15.08 16.10 -24.32
C ILE A 62 16.40 16.80 -24.62
N ASN A 63 17.49 16.11 -24.37
CA ASN A 63 18.81 16.56 -24.80
C ASN A 63 19.24 16.00 -26.16
N ASP A 64 20.48 16.28 -26.56
CA ASP A 64 21.13 15.75 -27.77
C ASP A 64 21.14 14.21 -27.88
N LYS A 65 20.84 13.49 -26.80
CA LYS A 65 20.75 12.02 -26.72
C LYS A 65 19.33 11.52 -26.50
N ASN A 66 18.32 12.36 -26.69
CA ASN A 66 16.91 12.07 -26.44
C ASN A 66 16.61 11.66 -24.98
N ARG A 67 17.40 12.13 -24.01
CA ARG A 67 17.21 11.79 -22.58
C ARG A 67 16.37 12.85 -21.89
N THR A 68 15.31 12.41 -21.22
CA THR A 68 14.40 13.25 -20.42
C THR A 68 14.82 13.33 -18.95
N ALA A 69 14.20 14.24 -18.19
CA ALA A 69 14.35 14.27 -16.73
C ALA A 69 14.03 12.92 -16.06
N LEU A 70 13.00 12.22 -16.55
CA LEU A 70 12.60 10.89 -16.06
C LEU A 70 13.65 9.81 -16.37
N TRP A 71 14.29 9.87 -17.55
CA TRP A 71 15.44 9.00 -17.86
C TRP A 71 16.58 9.24 -16.86
N TYR A 72 16.87 10.50 -16.52
CA TYR A 72 17.92 10.85 -15.56
C TYR A 72 17.57 10.45 -14.12
N ALA A 73 16.32 10.61 -13.69
CA ALA A 73 15.85 10.10 -12.39
C ALA A 73 15.98 8.57 -12.28
N SER A 74 15.86 7.88 -13.42
CA SER A 74 15.97 6.42 -13.51
C SER A 74 17.41 5.93 -13.63
N HIS A 75 18.37 6.83 -13.86
CA HIS A 75 19.79 6.54 -13.93
C HIS A 75 20.42 6.68 -12.54
N SER A 76 20.95 5.59 -11.98
CA SER A 76 21.44 5.57 -10.60
C SER A 76 22.66 6.47 -10.43
N HIS A 77 22.64 7.30 -9.39
CA HIS A 77 23.80 8.04 -8.90
C HIS A 77 24.06 7.60 -7.45
N SER A 78 25.33 7.32 -7.11
CA SER A 78 25.73 6.67 -5.85
C SER A 78 25.33 7.43 -4.58
N SER A 79 25.08 8.73 -4.70
CA SER A 79 24.68 9.61 -3.58
C SER A 79 23.17 9.68 -3.35
N VAL A 80 22.34 8.98 -4.14
CA VAL A 80 20.88 9.12 -4.12
C VAL A 80 20.24 7.91 -3.44
N THR A 81 19.45 8.16 -2.40
CA THR A 81 18.69 7.09 -1.72
C THR A 81 17.58 6.56 -2.63
N LYS A 82 17.19 5.30 -2.43
CA LYS A 82 16.06 4.67 -3.16
C LYS A 82 14.76 5.46 -2.99
N GLN A 83 14.54 6.06 -1.82
CA GLN A 83 13.36 6.86 -1.52
C GLN A 83 13.33 8.17 -2.34
N GLN A 84 14.42 8.94 -2.33
CA GLN A 84 14.52 10.18 -3.11
C GLN A 84 14.30 9.92 -4.60
N ARG A 85 14.87 8.83 -5.12
CA ARG A 85 14.67 8.42 -6.51
C ARG A 85 13.19 8.17 -6.81
N ARG A 86 12.52 7.39 -5.96
CA ARG A 86 11.09 7.09 -6.10
C ARG A 86 10.26 8.37 -6.09
N GLU A 87 10.53 9.29 -5.17
CA GLU A 87 9.79 10.54 -5.05
C GLU A 87 9.98 11.43 -6.29
N VAL A 88 11.20 11.53 -6.85
CA VAL A 88 11.43 12.25 -8.11
C VAL A 88 10.70 11.58 -9.27
N VAL A 89 10.80 10.26 -9.43
CA VAL A 89 10.12 9.51 -10.51
C VAL A 89 8.60 9.70 -10.41
N GLU A 90 8.04 9.52 -9.22
CA GLU A 90 6.61 9.69 -8.97
C GLU A 90 6.14 11.11 -9.30
N TYR A 91 6.87 12.12 -8.83
CA TYR A 91 6.50 13.51 -9.06
C TYR A 91 6.61 13.91 -10.54
N LEU A 92 7.62 13.44 -11.26
CA LEU A 92 7.75 13.67 -12.70
C LEU A 92 6.57 13.06 -13.46
N LEU A 93 6.17 11.83 -13.13
CA LEU A 93 5.02 11.15 -13.74
C LEU A 93 3.70 11.89 -13.42
N GLN A 94 3.52 12.33 -12.18
CA GLN A 94 2.36 13.17 -11.79
C GLN A 94 2.29 14.48 -12.58
N LYS A 95 3.43 15.01 -13.04
CA LYS A 95 3.52 16.21 -13.88
C LYS A 95 3.48 15.92 -15.38
N GLY A 96 3.14 14.69 -15.79
CA GLY A 96 2.95 14.34 -17.20
C GLY A 96 4.24 13.96 -17.93
N ALA A 97 5.27 13.50 -17.22
CA ALA A 97 6.43 12.89 -17.86
C ALA A 97 6.00 11.66 -18.68
N ASN A 98 6.42 11.61 -19.94
CA ASN A 98 6.21 10.45 -20.81
C ASN A 98 7.23 9.35 -20.46
N PRO A 99 6.80 8.17 -19.96
CA PRO A 99 7.70 7.09 -19.59
C PRO A 99 8.38 6.38 -20.77
N ASP A 100 7.83 6.53 -21.97
CA ASP A 100 8.19 5.73 -23.15
C ASP A 100 9.20 6.42 -24.08
N VAL A 101 9.69 7.60 -23.70
CA VAL A 101 10.73 8.29 -24.48
C VAL A 101 12.01 7.46 -24.52
N GLN A 102 12.41 7.10 -25.74
CA GLN A 102 13.64 6.36 -26.01
C GLN A 102 14.82 7.31 -26.21
N ALA A 103 15.89 7.08 -25.46
CA ALA A 103 17.18 7.70 -25.73
C ALA A 103 17.77 7.19 -27.06
N LYS A 104 18.80 7.86 -27.59
CA LYS A 104 19.46 7.48 -28.85
C LYS A 104 20.01 6.04 -28.89
N ASP A 105 20.29 5.44 -27.74
CA ASP A 105 20.71 4.04 -27.61
C ASP A 105 19.53 3.05 -27.55
N GLY A 106 18.29 3.55 -27.66
CA GLY A 106 17.03 2.81 -27.52
C GLY A 106 16.59 2.62 -26.08
N SER A 107 17.34 3.10 -25.07
CA SER A 107 16.97 2.90 -23.67
C SER A 107 15.82 3.80 -23.22
N THR A 108 14.83 3.20 -22.56
CA THR A 108 13.76 3.91 -21.83
C THR A 108 14.14 4.11 -20.37
N ALA A 109 13.34 4.90 -19.64
CA ALA A 109 13.47 5.05 -18.19
C ALA A 109 13.37 3.69 -17.46
N LEU A 110 12.45 2.83 -17.89
CA LEU A 110 12.26 1.48 -17.35
C LEU A 110 13.51 0.61 -17.50
N MET A 111 14.14 0.61 -18.68
CA MET A 111 15.37 -0.14 -18.91
C MET A 111 16.51 0.31 -18.01
N LYS A 112 16.59 1.61 -17.68
CA LYS A 112 17.61 2.12 -16.73
C LYS A 112 17.34 1.62 -15.32
N LEU A 113 16.09 1.60 -14.87
CA LEU A 113 15.75 1.05 -13.54
C LEU A 113 16.07 -0.44 -13.42
N ILE A 114 15.91 -1.20 -14.52
CA ILE A 114 16.30 -2.62 -14.59
C ILE A 114 17.81 -2.78 -14.51
N GLU A 115 18.58 -2.04 -15.31
CA GLU A 115 20.06 -2.05 -15.26
C GLU A 115 20.58 -1.74 -13.85
N HIS A 116 19.89 -0.87 -13.12
CA HIS A 116 20.25 -0.45 -11.76
C HIS A 116 19.59 -1.27 -10.64
N ARG A 117 18.81 -2.31 -10.98
CA ARG A 117 18.19 -3.25 -10.04
C ARG A 117 17.31 -2.58 -8.98
N GLU A 118 16.41 -1.71 -9.43
CA GLU A 118 15.49 -0.98 -8.54
C GLU A 118 14.03 -1.49 -8.65
N PRO A 119 13.71 -2.65 -8.08
CA PRO A 119 12.39 -3.27 -8.23
C PRO A 119 11.24 -2.35 -7.79
N GLY A 120 11.44 -1.56 -6.74
CA GLY A 120 10.41 -0.64 -6.24
C GLY A 120 10.17 0.60 -7.11
N ALA A 121 11.09 0.96 -8.01
CA ALA A 121 10.87 2.04 -8.98
C ALA A 121 10.37 1.47 -10.31
N ILE A 122 10.79 0.24 -10.68
CA ILE A 122 10.25 -0.52 -11.82
C ILE A 122 8.74 -0.67 -11.67
N LYS A 123 8.27 -1.13 -10.50
CA LYS A 123 6.83 -1.27 -10.20
C LYS A 123 6.07 0.04 -10.39
N LEU A 124 6.56 1.12 -9.77
CA LEU A 124 5.95 2.44 -9.87
C LEU A 124 5.82 2.93 -11.32
N LEU A 125 6.91 2.84 -12.10
CA LEU A 125 6.95 3.34 -13.46
C LEU A 125 5.99 2.56 -14.37
N THR A 126 5.86 1.26 -14.14
CA THR A 126 4.95 0.40 -14.89
C THR A 126 3.49 0.61 -14.51
N GLN A 127 3.19 0.77 -13.22
CA GLN A 127 1.85 1.15 -12.74
C GLN A 127 1.38 2.50 -13.31
N LYS A 128 2.31 3.33 -13.78
CA LYS A 128 2.03 4.60 -14.47
C LYS A 128 2.03 4.48 -16.00
N GLY A 129 1.95 3.26 -16.53
CA GLY A 129 1.71 2.97 -17.95
C GLY A 129 2.96 2.91 -18.83
N ALA A 130 4.16 2.71 -18.26
CA ALA A 130 5.36 2.53 -19.06
C ALA A 130 5.32 1.24 -19.90
N SER A 131 5.61 1.37 -21.20
CA SER A 131 5.64 0.28 -22.16
C SER A 131 6.81 -0.69 -21.93
N MET A 132 6.49 -1.97 -22.08
CA MET A 132 7.44 -3.10 -22.00
C MET A 132 8.10 -3.44 -23.34
N ASP A 133 7.59 -2.87 -24.44
CA ASP A 133 7.99 -3.24 -25.79
C ASP A 133 9.28 -2.55 -26.26
N GLY A 134 9.87 -1.73 -25.37
CA GLY A 134 11.14 -1.05 -25.64
C GLY A 134 12.24 -2.04 -26.02
N LYS A 135 13.09 -1.64 -26.97
CA LYS A 135 14.26 -2.41 -27.43
C LYS A 135 15.46 -1.48 -27.51
N LYS A 136 16.62 -1.92 -27.00
CA LYS A 136 17.88 -1.13 -27.04
C LYS A 136 19.03 -1.87 -27.71
N GLY A 137 19.95 -1.10 -28.28
CA GLY A 137 21.18 -1.59 -28.91
C GLY A 137 20.99 -2.38 -30.21
N SER A 138 22.08 -2.67 -30.90
CA SER A 138 22.10 -3.41 -32.18
C SER A 138 21.54 -4.83 -32.08
N ASN A 139 21.63 -5.44 -30.90
CA ASN A 139 21.15 -6.80 -30.64
C ASN A 139 19.65 -6.83 -30.25
N SER A 140 18.96 -5.69 -30.31
CA SER A 140 17.52 -5.57 -29.98
C SER A 140 17.20 -6.17 -28.61
N MET A 141 17.92 -5.74 -27.57
CA MET A 141 17.69 -6.19 -26.20
C MET A 141 16.38 -5.59 -25.68
N ASP A 142 15.39 -6.44 -25.49
CA ASP A 142 14.08 -6.12 -24.90
C ASP A 142 14.14 -6.10 -23.36
N VAL A 143 13.04 -5.64 -22.75
CA VAL A 143 12.92 -5.49 -21.30
C VAL A 143 13.07 -6.81 -20.55
N GLU A 144 12.51 -7.90 -21.08
CA GLU A 144 12.56 -9.22 -20.45
C GLU A 144 13.98 -9.81 -20.46
N LYS A 145 14.68 -9.77 -21.61
CA LYS A 145 16.08 -10.22 -21.71
C LYS A 145 16.98 -9.39 -20.82
N LEU A 146 16.75 -8.07 -20.75
CA LEU A 146 17.52 -7.18 -19.89
C LEU A 146 17.35 -7.53 -18.41
N ALA A 147 16.12 -7.80 -17.96
CA ALA A 147 15.85 -8.21 -16.59
C ALA A 147 16.48 -9.58 -16.26
N LYS A 148 16.36 -10.57 -17.16
CA LYS A 148 17.02 -11.88 -16.98
C LYS A 148 18.53 -11.74 -16.88
N ALA A 149 19.15 -10.88 -17.70
CA ALA A 149 20.58 -10.62 -17.66
C ALA A 149 21.07 -9.98 -16.34
N THR A 150 20.17 -9.42 -15.52
CA THR A 150 20.55 -8.96 -14.18
C THR A 150 20.81 -10.12 -13.22
N ASN A 151 20.23 -11.31 -13.43
CA ASN A 151 20.18 -12.38 -12.41
C ASN A 151 19.59 -11.93 -11.06
N ASP A 152 18.80 -10.86 -11.03
CA ASP A 152 18.13 -10.37 -9.82
C ASP A 152 16.66 -10.80 -9.82
N GLN A 153 16.32 -11.73 -8.92
CA GLN A 153 14.96 -12.25 -8.80
C GLN A 153 13.95 -11.16 -8.43
N ALA A 154 14.35 -10.12 -7.69
CA ALA A 154 13.44 -9.02 -7.36
C ALA A 154 13.14 -8.15 -8.59
N VAL A 155 14.11 -7.97 -9.49
CA VAL A 155 13.93 -7.27 -10.77
C VAL A 155 13.07 -8.09 -11.72
N ILE A 156 13.35 -9.39 -11.85
CA ILE A 156 12.56 -10.32 -12.67
C ILE A 156 11.11 -10.35 -12.17
N ARG A 157 10.89 -10.43 -10.85
CA ARG A 157 9.54 -10.32 -10.27
C ARG A 157 8.91 -8.96 -10.55
N ALA A 158 9.65 -7.86 -10.39
CA ALA A 158 9.11 -6.53 -10.63
C ALA A 158 8.68 -6.29 -12.08
N ILE A 159 9.28 -7.00 -13.06
CA ILE A 159 8.85 -6.94 -14.46
C ILE A 159 7.76 -7.96 -14.83
N ASN A 160 7.63 -9.04 -14.07
CA ASN A 160 6.62 -10.08 -14.30
C ASN A 160 5.30 -9.80 -13.54
N GLN A 161 5.35 -8.99 -12.47
CA GLN A 161 4.19 -8.58 -11.66
C GLN A 161 3.55 -7.29 -12.21
N MET A 162 3.32 -7.21 -13.53
CA MET A 162 2.90 -5.97 -14.21
C MET A 162 1.48 -6.05 -14.81
N PRO A 163 0.76 -4.92 -14.94
CA PRO A 163 -0.58 -4.89 -15.51
C PRO A 163 -0.49 -4.92 -17.05
N GLY A 164 -1.00 -5.99 -17.65
CA GLY A 164 -1.22 -6.07 -19.10
C GLY A 164 -0.87 -7.40 -19.77
N GLN A 165 -0.01 -8.23 -19.19
CA GLN A 165 0.21 -9.61 -19.67
C GLN A 165 0.51 -10.53 -18.48
N ALA A 166 -0.39 -11.48 -18.26
CA ALA A 166 -0.43 -12.52 -17.22
C ALA A 166 -0.88 -12.10 -15.80
N SER A 167 -2.22 -12.12 -15.62
CA SER A 167 -2.97 -12.50 -14.40
C SER A 167 -2.56 -11.92 -13.04
N SER A 168 -3.08 -10.72 -12.76
CA SER A 168 -3.90 -10.39 -11.56
C SER A 168 -3.84 -11.37 -10.38
N ARG A 169 -2.80 -11.30 -9.55
CA ARG A 169 -2.71 -12.03 -8.27
C ARG A 169 -2.00 -11.21 -7.17
N ASP A 170 -0.73 -10.87 -7.38
CA ASP A 170 0.06 -10.07 -6.42
C ASP A 170 -0.43 -8.62 -6.21
N GLU A 171 -1.02 -7.99 -7.23
CA GLU A 171 -1.57 -6.62 -7.14
C GLU A 171 -2.84 -6.55 -6.31
N LEU A 172 -3.67 -7.61 -6.35
CA LEU A 172 -4.90 -7.71 -5.58
C LEU A 172 -4.61 -7.94 -4.10
N VAL A 173 -3.62 -8.81 -3.81
CA VAL A 173 -3.11 -9.04 -2.46
C VAL A 173 -2.40 -7.80 -1.93
N THR A 174 -1.63 -7.08 -2.75
CA THR A 174 -0.95 -5.83 -2.35
C THR A 174 -1.93 -4.68 -2.18
N GLU A 175 -2.97 -4.58 -3.00
CA GLU A 175 -4.04 -3.59 -2.84
C GLU A 175 -4.87 -3.90 -1.61
N LEU A 176 -5.26 -5.16 -1.38
CA LEU A 176 -5.94 -5.60 -0.15
C LEU A 176 -5.09 -5.39 1.11
N ILE A 177 -3.80 -5.72 1.09
CA ILE A 177 -2.88 -5.49 2.21
C ILE A 177 -2.66 -3.99 2.43
N ASN A 178 -2.42 -3.19 1.39
CA ASN A 178 -2.30 -1.73 1.54
C ASN A 178 -3.62 -1.10 1.94
N TYR A 179 -4.76 -1.68 1.55
CA TYR A 179 -6.09 -1.26 1.91
C TYR A 179 -6.36 -1.53 3.40
N VAL A 180 -6.17 -2.77 3.85
CA VAL A 180 -6.22 -3.18 5.26
C VAL A 180 -5.22 -2.37 6.11
N LEU A 181 -3.99 -2.15 5.62
CA LEU A 181 -2.96 -1.35 6.28
C LEU A 181 -3.22 0.16 6.22
N LYS A 182 -3.91 0.69 5.21
CA LYS A 182 -4.38 2.10 5.17
C LYS A 182 -5.52 2.28 6.15
N SER A 183 -6.49 1.38 6.18
CA SER A 183 -7.55 1.36 7.21
C SER A 183 -6.92 1.27 8.61
N ILE A 184 -5.88 0.45 8.80
CA ILE A 184 -5.12 0.35 10.06
C ILE A 184 -4.26 1.59 10.37
N GLY A 185 -3.54 2.14 9.38
CA GLY A 185 -2.57 3.22 9.52
C GLY A 185 -3.18 4.63 9.58
N PHE A 186 -4.28 4.85 8.86
CA PHE A 186 -5.11 6.07 8.93
C PHE A 186 -5.67 6.27 10.35
N MET A 187 -6.06 5.19 11.03
CA MET A 187 -6.51 5.21 12.43
C MET A 187 -5.44 5.69 13.41
N ASN A 188 -4.15 5.53 13.09
CA ASN A 188 -3.05 6.05 13.91
C ASN A 188 -2.70 7.50 13.59
N HIS A 189 -2.95 7.99 12.37
CA HIS A 189 -2.60 9.35 11.97
C HIS A 189 -3.65 10.41 12.39
N ARG A 190 -4.95 10.08 12.42
CA ARG A 190 -6.02 11.07 12.73
C ARG A 190 -6.41 11.23 14.20
N LEU A 191 -5.98 10.36 15.11
CA LEU A 191 -6.18 10.55 16.56
C LEU A 191 -5.11 11.42 17.23
N LYS A 192 -4.04 11.82 16.52
CA LYS A 192 -3.09 12.83 17.04
C LYS A 192 -3.74 14.19 17.31
N GLY A 193 -4.91 14.48 16.72
CA GLY A 193 -5.69 15.70 16.95
C GLY A 193 -6.49 15.75 18.26
N VAL A 194 -6.59 14.64 19.02
CA VAL A 194 -7.35 14.59 20.30
C VAL A 194 -6.49 14.09 21.47
N VAL A 195 -5.27 13.61 21.23
CA VAL A 195 -4.42 13.02 22.28
C VAL A 195 -3.64 14.06 23.11
N LYS A 196 -3.73 15.37 22.80
CA LYS A 196 -2.95 16.40 23.54
C LYS A 196 -3.42 16.70 24.98
N THR A 197 -4.40 15.98 25.54
CA THR A 197 -4.85 16.26 26.91
C THR A 197 -4.92 15.07 27.88
N PHE A 198 -4.65 13.81 27.51
CA PHE A 198 -4.91 12.72 28.48
C PHE A 198 -3.92 11.57 28.68
N PHE A 199 -2.88 11.36 27.86
CA PHE A 199 -2.01 10.19 28.09
C PHE A 199 -0.51 10.53 27.97
N GLY A 200 0.12 10.74 29.13
CA GLY A 200 1.56 10.90 29.29
C GLY A 200 2.34 9.63 28.97
N ILE A 201 2.59 9.39 27.69
CA ILE A 201 3.47 8.32 27.21
C ILE A 201 4.89 8.88 27.03
N ARG A 202 5.85 8.37 27.82
CA ARG A 202 7.28 8.55 27.62
C ARG A 202 7.91 7.17 27.40
N GLY A 203 8.00 6.78 26.13
CA GLY A 203 8.63 5.54 25.66
C GLY A 203 9.05 5.69 24.21
N ASN A 204 10.33 5.45 23.93
CA ASN A 204 11.06 5.93 22.76
C ASN A 204 10.66 5.21 21.46
N LEU A 205 9.82 5.84 20.63
CA LEU A 205 9.44 5.41 19.27
C LEU A 205 10.37 5.99 18.18
N ASN A 206 11.61 6.31 18.52
CA ASN A 206 12.59 6.80 17.55
C ASN A 206 13.44 5.65 17.02
N GLN A 207 12.97 4.96 15.97
CA GLN A 207 13.81 4.46 14.86
C GLN A 207 13.02 3.72 13.75
N SER A 208 11.94 4.32 13.26
CA SER A 208 11.45 4.19 11.87
C SER A 208 10.19 5.03 11.76
N PHE A 209 10.07 5.85 10.72
CA PHE A 209 9.09 6.95 10.57
C PHE A 209 9.43 8.25 11.31
N ILE A 210 10.63 8.80 11.04
CA ILE A 210 10.84 10.24 11.20
C ILE A 210 10.15 10.95 10.02
N VAL A 211 8.93 11.42 10.25
CA VAL A 211 8.41 12.62 9.59
C VAL A 211 9.26 13.78 10.10
N LYS A 212 9.96 14.49 9.21
CA LYS A 212 10.67 15.71 9.59
C LYS A 212 9.65 16.71 10.15
N LYS A 213 9.96 17.29 11.31
CA LYS A 213 9.25 18.44 11.87
C LYS A 213 9.39 19.63 10.92
N ASP A 214 8.28 20.21 10.51
CA ASP A 214 8.22 21.65 10.20
C ASP A 214 7.61 22.33 11.44
N ASP A 215 8.37 23.21 12.08
CA ASP A 215 8.00 23.91 13.33
C ASP A 215 7.09 25.14 13.08
N ASN A 216 6.09 25.04 12.19
CA ASN A 216 5.06 26.07 12.03
C ASN A 216 3.69 25.51 12.44
N ASP A 217 3.33 25.74 13.71
CA ASP A 217 2.00 25.57 14.28
C ASP A 217 1.01 26.61 13.70
N ASP A 218 0.71 26.53 12.40
CA ASP A 218 -0.45 27.20 11.82
C ASP A 218 -1.53 26.16 11.54
N VAL A 219 -2.53 26.13 12.42
CA VAL A 219 -3.78 25.40 12.20
C VAL A 219 -4.47 26.04 10.98
N PRO A 220 -4.68 25.32 9.87
CA PRO A 220 -5.42 25.88 8.75
C PRO A 220 -6.85 26.20 9.20
N PRO A 221 -7.43 27.33 8.75
CA PRO A 221 -8.78 27.69 9.15
C PRO A 221 -9.77 26.60 8.75
N VAL A 222 -10.74 26.36 9.62
CA VAL A 222 -11.91 25.53 9.34
C VAL A 222 -12.61 26.11 8.11
N VAL A 223 -12.42 25.47 6.96
CA VAL A 223 -13.14 25.81 5.73
C VAL A 223 -14.60 25.41 5.96
N PRO A 224 -15.59 26.32 5.78
CA PRO A 224 -16.99 25.94 5.83
C PRO A 224 -17.24 24.91 4.73
N VAL A 225 -17.92 23.82 5.10
CA VAL A 225 -18.33 22.75 4.18
C VAL A 225 -19.23 23.37 3.11
N SER A 226 -18.67 23.65 1.95
CA SER A 226 -19.43 24.02 0.75
C SER A 226 -20.12 22.76 0.22
N GLU A 227 -21.44 22.81 0.25
CA GLU A 227 -22.38 22.16 -0.67
C GLU A 227 -22.25 20.64 -0.86
N ILE A 228 -23.18 19.95 -0.19
CA ILE A 228 -23.73 18.61 -0.45
C ILE A 228 -23.20 18.01 -1.77
N SER A 229 -22.24 17.08 -1.66
CA SER A 229 -21.99 16.14 -2.76
C SER A 229 -23.24 15.27 -2.89
N GLU A 230 -23.64 14.97 -4.13
CA GLU A 230 -24.69 14.00 -4.39
C GLU A 230 -24.32 12.69 -3.67
N HIS A 231 -25.12 12.28 -2.69
CA HIS A 231 -24.86 11.06 -1.94
C HIS A 231 -24.87 9.85 -2.88
N THR A 232 -23.82 9.04 -2.85
CA THR A 232 -23.75 7.80 -3.62
C THR A 232 -24.92 6.89 -3.25
N THR A 233 -25.62 6.40 -4.26
CA THR A 233 -26.77 5.50 -4.10
C THR A 233 -26.33 4.07 -3.73
N ALA A 234 -27.26 3.26 -3.24
CA ALA A 234 -26.98 1.86 -2.93
C ALA A 234 -26.60 1.09 -4.21
N GLU A 235 -27.24 1.40 -5.33
CA GLU A 235 -26.97 0.84 -6.65
C GLU A 235 -25.55 1.18 -7.12
N GLU A 236 -25.08 2.41 -6.91
CA GLU A 236 -23.72 2.83 -7.25
C GLU A 236 -22.66 2.15 -6.35
N PHE A 237 -22.94 1.98 -5.05
CA PHE A 237 -22.07 1.19 -4.16
C PHE A 237 -22.01 -0.27 -4.58
N GLN A 238 -23.15 -0.87 -4.92
CA GLN A 238 -23.22 -2.26 -5.38
C GLN A 238 -22.47 -2.43 -6.71
N ALA A 239 -22.62 -1.51 -7.66
CA ALA A 239 -21.87 -1.52 -8.92
C ALA A 239 -20.36 -1.37 -8.68
N SER A 240 -19.95 -0.50 -7.76
CA SER A 240 -18.54 -0.32 -7.36
C SER A 240 -17.96 -1.59 -6.74
N MET A 241 -18.71 -2.25 -5.85
CA MET A 241 -18.33 -3.55 -5.27
C MET A 241 -18.24 -4.64 -6.33
N MET A 242 -19.23 -4.77 -7.22
CA MET A 242 -19.21 -5.76 -8.31
C MET A 242 -18.04 -5.56 -9.25
N LYS A 243 -17.72 -4.31 -9.58
CA LYS A 243 -16.51 -3.98 -10.34
C LYS A 243 -15.26 -4.48 -9.61
N PHE A 244 -15.11 -4.16 -8.32
CA PHE A 244 -13.98 -4.63 -7.52
C PHE A 244 -13.95 -6.17 -7.45
N ILE A 245 -15.08 -6.82 -7.24
CA ILE A 245 -15.22 -8.29 -7.18
C ILE A 245 -14.70 -8.94 -8.47
N ASN A 246 -15.11 -8.42 -9.62
CA ASN A 246 -14.67 -8.91 -10.94
C ASN A 246 -13.18 -8.61 -11.19
N ASP A 247 -12.72 -7.40 -10.87
CA ASP A 247 -11.32 -7.00 -11.03
C ASP A 247 -10.38 -7.82 -10.13
N THR A 248 -10.89 -8.30 -8.98
CA THR A 248 -10.12 -9.00 -7.94
C THR A 248 -10.32 -10.52 -7.91
N GLY A 249 -11.14 -11.08 -8.81
CA GLY A 249 -11.45 -12.52 -8.82
C GLY A 249 -12.15 -13.00 -7.55
N LEU A 250 -12.95 -12.15 -6.92
CA LEU A 250 -13.83 -12.50 -5.81
C LEU A 250 -15.23 -12.94 -6.28
N ASP A 251 -15.46 -12.93 -7.59
CA ASP A 251 -16.68 -13.41 -8.26
C ASP A 251 -16.94 -14.90 -7.99
N TYR A 252 -15.93 -15.64 -7.53
CA TYR A 252 -16.09 -16.98 -6.96
C TYR A 252 -16.99 -17.00 -5.69
N PHE A 253 -17.02 -15.92 -4.92
CA PHE A 253 -17.73 -15.83 -3.64
C PHE A 253 -19.04 -15.04 -3.72
N PHE A 254 -19.16 -14.16 -4.70
CA PHE A 254 -20.26 -13.20 -4.79
C PHE A 254 -20.82 -13.16 -6.21
N GLU A 255 -22.15 -13.23 -6.31
CA GLU A 255 -22.87 -13.16 -7.58
C GLU A 255 -23.57 -11.80 -7.73
N GLU A 256 -23.91 -11.44 -8.98
CA GLU A 256 -24.72 -10.25 -9.24
C GLU A 256 -26.10 -10.41 -8.58
N GLY A 257 -26.50 -9.41 -7.78
CA GLY A 257 -27.74 -9.47 -6.99
C GLY A 257 -27.63 -10.20 -5.65
N ASP A 258 -26.42 -10.56 -5.20
CA ASP A 258 -26.22 -11.17 -3.88
C ASP A 258 -26.84 -10.31 -2.74
N PRO A 259 -27.74 -10.88 -1.91
CA PRO A 259 -28.37 -10.17 -0.80
C PRO A 259 -27.37 -9.55 0.19
N PHE A 260 -26.20 -10.16 0.39
CA PHE A 260 -25.15 -9.64 1.23
C PHE A 260 -24.64 -8.28 0.71
N LEU A 261 -24.38 -8.18 -0.60
CA LEU A 261 -23.91 -6.95 -1.22
C LEU A 261 -24.95 -5.83 -1.12
N GLN A 262 -26.24 -6.16 -1.26
CA GLN A 262 -27.31 -5.19 -1.06
C GLN A 262 -27.35 -4.65 0.38
N ILE A 263 -27.16 -5.50 1.39
CA ILE A 263 -27.12 -5.08 2.80
C ILE A 263 -25.92 -4.15 3.05
N VAL A 264 -24.74 -4.51 2.54
CA VAL A 264 -23.53 -3.69 2.67
C VAL A 264 -23.73 -2.31 2.01
N ALA A 265 -24.29 -2.28 0.80
CA ALA A 265 -24.58 -1.04 0.08
C ALA A 265 -25.59 -0.15 0.83
N ASN A 266 -26.68 -0.72 1.35
CA ASN A 266 -27.67 0.03 2.11
C ASN A 266 -27.07 0.63 3.40
N LYS A 267 -26.28 -0.16 4.14
CA LYS A 267 -25.57 0.33 5.32
C LYS A 267 -24.54 1.41 4.98
N ALA A 268 -23.92 1.36 3.80
CA ALA A 268 -22.99 2.40 3.34
C ALA A 268 -23.71 3.73 3.09
N VAL A 269 -24.89 3.70 2.45
CA VAL A 269 -25.75 4.89 2.26
C VAL A 269 -26.18 5.48 3.61
N GLU A 270 -26.62 4.64 4.56
CA GLU A 270 -26.96 5.10 5.91
C GLU A 270 -25.77 5.75 6.64
N LEU A 271 -24.55 5.30 6.35
CA LEU A 271 -23.33 5.83 6.96
C LEU A 271 -22.96 7.20 6.38
N GLN A 272 -23.19 7.45 5.09
CA GLN A 272 -22.93 8.75 4.43
C GLN A 272 -23.68 9.92 5.08
N GLY A 273 -24.87 9.67 5.63
CA GLY A 273 -25.70 10.69 6.27
C GLY A 273 -25.37 11.02 7.73
N LYS A 274 -24.38 10.37 8.35
CA LYS A 274 -24.08 10.53 9.78
C LYS A 274 -22.90 11.49 10.01
N THR A 275 -23.21 12.72 10.46
CA THR A 275 -22.25 13.83 10.74
C THR A 275 -21.24 13.56 11.87
N GLU A 276 -21.48 12.56 12.72
CA GLU A 276 -20.66 12.28 13.91
C GLU A 276 -19.48 11.33 13.65
N ASN A 277 -19.40 10.70 12.48
CA ASN A 277 -18.32 9.75 12.19
C ASN A 277 -17.05 10.45 11.67
N GLN A 278 -15.87 9.98 12.07
CA GLN A 278 -14.56 10.45 11.60
C GLN A 278 -14.19 9.87 10.20
N LEU A 279 -15.10 9.10 9.61
CA LEU A 279 -15.04 8.45 8.29
C LEU A 279 -15.68 9.37 7.24
N ARG A 280 -15.07 10.54 7.02
CA ARG A 280 -15.75 11.71 6.43
C ARG A 280 -15.58 11.87 4.92
N THR A 281 -14.97 10.90 4.24
CA THR A 281 -14.83 10.97 2.77
C THR A 281 -15.61 9.85 2.11
N GLU A 282 -16.13 10.10 0.91
CA GLU A 282 -16.73 9.05 0.06
C GLU A 282 -15.77 7.88 -0.15
N GLN A 283 -14.48 8.19 -0.27
CA GLN A 283 -13.42 7.19 -0.35
C GLN A 283 -13.37 6.29 0.89
N ASP A 284 -13.50 6.83 2.10
CA ASP A 284 -13.49 6.04 3.35
C ASP A 284 -14.65 5.02 3.38
N ILE A 285 -15.81 5.37 2.82
CA ILE A 285 -16.98 4.51 2.81
C ILE A 285 -16.85 3.44 1.73
N GLN A 286 -16.41 3.82 0.52
CA GLN A 286 -16.07 2.86 -0.54
C GLN A 286 -15.02 1.86 -0.08
N ASP A 287 -14.03 2.35 0.64
CA ASP A 287 -13.02 1.54 1.29
C ASP A 287 -13.70 0.50 2.19
N ILE A 288 -14.47 0.92 3.20
CA ILE A 288 -15.10 -0.01 4.15
C ILE A 288 -16.05 -1.00 3.44
N THR A 289 -16.71 -0.62 2.35
CA THR A 289 -17.52 -1.57 1.55
C THR A 289 -16.68 -2.70 0.96
N LYS A 290 -15.44 -2.41 0.52
CA LYS A 290 -14.50 -3.45 0.06
C LYS A 290 -14.01 -4.33 1.21
N LEU A 291 -13.72 -3.74 2.39
CA LEU A 291 -13.36 -4.53 3.58
C LEU A 291 -14.46 -5.50 3.98
N ALA A 292 -15.71 -5.06 3.86
CA ALA A 292 -16.88 -5.85 4.21
C ALA A 292 -16.99 -7.13 3.36
N LEU A 293 -16.35 -7.23 2.20
CA LEU A 293 -16.32 -8.47 1.43
C LEU A 293 -15.57 -9.60 2.17
N TYR A 294 -14.60 -9.25 3.01
CA TYR A 294 -13.77 -10.22 3.73
C TYR A 294 -14.30 -10.53 5.12
N GLN A 295 -14.26 -11.81 5.51
CA GLN A 295 -14.48 -12.24 6.89
C GLN A 295 -13.20 -11.96 7.70
N PRO A 296 -13.22 -11.02 8.66
CA PRO A 296 -12.04 -10.68 9.43
C PRO A 296 -11.77 -11.71 10.53
N VAL A 297 -10.53 -12.18 10.66
CA VAL A 297 -10.09 -13.08 11.72
C VAL A 297 -8.80 -12.54 12.34
N PHE A 298 -8.85 -12.17 13.61
CA PHE A 298 -7.69 -11.70 14.38
C PHE A 298 -7.01 -12.89 15.03
N TYR A 299 -5.74 -13.10 14.69
CA TYR A 299 -4.89 -14.10 15.29
C TYR A 299 -3.78 -13.42 16.08
N CYS A 300 -4.00 -13.32 17.39
CA CYS A 300 -3.29 -12.41 18.28
C CYS A 300 -2.27 -13.14 19.16
N ASP A 301 -1.19 -12.43 19.47
CA ASP A 301 -0.17 -12.90 20.39
C ASP A 301 -0.56 -12.64 21.84
N ASP A 302 -0.52 -13.70 22.63
CA ASP A 302 -0.70 -13.71 24.07
C ASP A 302 0.48 -14.41 24.77
N SER A 303 1.65 -14.45 24.16
CA SER A 303 2.84 -15.06 24.76
C SER A 303 3.38 -14.22 25.92
N GLY A 304 4.34 -14.78 26.68
CA GLY A 304 4.92 -14.08 27.85
C GLY A 304 5.55 -12.72 27.54
N SER A 305 6.04 -12.48 26.31
CA SER A 305 6.66 -11.22 25.88
C SER A 305 5.66 -10.06 25.84
N MET A 306 4.37 -10.36 25.64
CA MET A 306 3.30 -9.36 25.58
C MET A 306 3.08 -8.61 26.89
N LYS A 307 3.64 -9.09 28.01
CA LYS A 307 3.63 -8.36 29.30
C LYS A 307 4.57 -7.15 29.33
N GLN A 308 5.45 -7.00 28.34
CA GLN A 308 6.47 -5.95 28.34
C GLN A 308 5.90 -4.63 27.80
N GLY A 309 6.08 -3.54 28.56
CA GLY A 309 5.73 -2.19 28.11
C GLY A 309 4.24 -2.04 27.80
N THR A 310 3.93 -1.43 26.66
CA THR A 310 2.56 -1.14 26.21
C THR A 310 2.01 -2.19 25.24
N ARG A 311 2.76 -3.25 24.92
CA ARG A 311 2.44 -4.20 23.83
C ARG A 311 1.02 -4.74 23.91
N GLN A 312 0.59 -5.20 25.08
CA GLN A 312 -0.78 -5.71 25.28
C GLN A 312 -1.83 -4.61 25.07
N ALA A 313 -1.62 -3.41 25.62
CA ALA A 313 -2.55 -2.30 25.45
C ALA A 313 -2.65 -1.83 23.99
N ASP A 314 -1.51 -1.78 23.29
CA ASP A 314 -1.44 -1.40 21.87
C ASP A 314 -2.14 -2.43 20.98
N GLN A 315 -1.96 -3.73 21.27
CA GLN A 315 -2.66 -4.80 20.57
C GLN A 315 -4.18 -4.73 20.81
N ILE A 316 -4.62 -4.52 22.07
CA ILE A 316 -6.04 -4.34 22.41
C ILE A 316 -6.66 -3.19 21.62
N ASP A 317 -6.00 -2.04 21.59
CA ASP A 317 -6.51 -0.86 20.92
C ASP A 317 -6.56 -1.04 19.40
N LEU A 318 -5.51 -1.61 18.80
CA LEU A 318 -5.50 -1.95 17.38
C LEU A 318 -6.65 -2.89 17.00
N VAL A 319 -6.75 -4.05 17.66
CA VAL A 319 -7.74 -5.09 17.31
C VAL A 319 -9.16 -4.56 17.50
N ARG A 320 -9.45 -3.85 18.59
CA ARG A 320 -10.76 -3.23 18.83
C ARG A 320 -11.16 -2.30 17.68
N ARG A 321 -10.25 -1.45 17.24
CA ARG A 321 -10.53 -0.46 16.19
C ARG A 321 -10.76 -1.15 14.84
N VAL A 322 -9.92 -2.11 14.48
CA VAL A 322 -10.07 -2.86 13.22
C VAL A 322 -11.37 -3.66 13.23
N ALA A 323 -11.71 -4.32 14.34
CA ALA A 323 -12.98 -5.04 14.48
C ALA A 323 -14.17 -4.11 14.27
N ARG A 324 -14.19 -2.94 14.93
CA ARG A 324 -15.28 -1.96 14.79
C ARG A 324 -15.49 -1.49 13.35
N ILE A 325 -14.41 -1.30 12.58
CA ILE A 325 -14.50 -0.85 11.18
C ILE A 325 -14.91 -2.00 10.26
N SER A 326 -14.22 -3.15 10.37
CA SER A 326 -14.46 -4.31 9.50
C SER A 326 -15.86 -4.91 9.66
N THR A 327 -16.50 -4.73 10.83
CA THR A 327 -17.87 -5.18 11.07
C THR A 327 -18.92 -4.08 10.92
N LEU A 328 -18.56 -2.89 10.42
CA LEU A 328 -19.47 -1.73 10.41
C LEU A 328 -20.63 -1.90 9.41
N LEU A 329 -20.32 -2.44 8.22
CA LEU A 329 -21.27 -2.52 7.10
C LEU A 329 -21.81 -3.93 6.86
N VAL A 330 -21.37 -4.92 7.64
CA VAL A 330 -21.82 -6.32 7.50
C VAL A 330 -23.09 -6.59 8.33
N PRO A 331 -23.88 -7.64 8.03
CA PRO A 331 -24.98 -8.07 8.88
C PRO A 331 -24.54 -8.41 10.33
N GLU A 332 -25.48 -8.43 11.29
CA GLU A 332 -25.15 -8.65 12.71
C GLU A 332 -24.53 -10.02 13.02
N ASP A 333 -24.83 -11.03 12.20
CA ASP A 333 -24.29 -12.38 12.28
C ASP A 333 -22.96 -12.56 11.49
N HIS A 334 -22.41 -11.49 10.92
CA HIS A 334 -21.18 -11.49 10.09
C HIS A 334 -20.02 -10.76 10.76
N GLY A 335 -19.85 -10.97 12.08
CA GLY A 335 -18.81 -10.35 12.89
C GLY A 335 -17.37 -10.79 12.58
N ALA A 336 -16.49 -10.66 13.57
CA ALA A 336 -15.08 -10.99 13.46
C ALA A 336 -14.70 -12.25 14.25
N GLY A 337 -13.74 -13.01 13.72
CA GLY A 337 -13.03 -14.03 14.48
C GLY A 337 -11.96 -13.41 15.38
N LEU A 338 -11.79 -13.94 16.59
CA LEU A 338 -10.66 -13.59 17.46
C LEU A 338 -10.15 -14.84 18.18
N LEU A 339 -8.87 -15.10 18.05
CA LEU A 339 -8.16 -16.14 18.79
C LEU A 339 -6.74 -15.70 19.12
N PHE A 340 -6.17 -16.36 20.14
CA PHE A 340 -4.78 -16.17 20.52
C PHE A 340 -3.96 -17.44 20.39
N ILE A 341 -2.65 -17.26 20.29
CA ILE A 341 -1.68 -18.35 20.14
C ILE A 341 -1.81 -19.36 21.30
N ASN A 342 -1.86 -18.92 22.56
CA ASN A 342 -1.85 -19.78 23.74
C ASN A 342 -3.23 -19.98 24.38
N ASP A 343 -4.13 -19.01 24.25
CA ASP A 343 -5.47 -19.05 24.82
C ASP A 343 -6.27 -20.27 24.35
N LYS A 344 -7.05 -20.87 25.26
CA LYS A 344 -7.75 -22.16 25.02
C LYS A 344 -9.17 -22.00 24.47
N ARG A 345 -9.66 -20.78 24.26
CA ARG A 345 -10.97 -20.57 23.64
C ARG A 345 -11.00 -21.18 22.24
N THR A 346 -12.18 -21.63 21.84
CA THR A 346 -12.46 -22.05 20.47
C THR A 346 -12.84 -20.84 19.64
N LEU A 347 -12.62 -20.92 18.33
CA LEU A 347 -12.95 -19.84 17.43
C LEU A 347 -14.46 -19.57 17.43
N ASN A 348 -14.85 -18.34 17.73
CA ASN A 348 -16.14 -17.78 17.33
C ASN A 348 -15.88 -16.79 16.19
N PRO A 349 -16.32 -17.07 14.95
CA PRO A 349 -16.08 -16.20 13.80
C PRO A 349 -16.96 -14.94 13.74
N ASN A 350 -17.96 -14.81 14.62
CA ASN A 350 -19.04 -13.82 14.50
C ASN A 350 -19.10 -12.87 15.71
N LEU A 351 -17.95 -12.46 16.25
CA LEU A 351 -17.90 -11.54 17.38
C LEU A 351 -18.13 -10.09 16.94
N ASN A 352 -18.95 -9.35 17.67
CA ASN A 352 -19.02 -7.89 17.49
C ASN A 352 -17.83 -7.19 18.17
N ALA A 353 -17.65 -5.89 17.89
CA ALA A 353 -16.51 -5.13 18.39
C ALA A 353 -16.41 -5.04 19.93
N GLU A 354 -17.54 -5.06 20.64
CA GLU A 354 -17.59 -5.04 22.11
C GLU A 354 -17.13 -6.39 22.68
N GLN A 355 -17.65 -7.49 22.13
CA GLN A 355 -17.23 -8.85 22.50
C GLN A 355 -15.74 -9.06 22.21
N VAL A 356 -15.24 -8.57 21.06
CA VAL A 356 -13.81 -8.57 20.74
C VAL A 356 -13.03 -7.82 21.83
N GLN A 357 -13.47 -6.62 22.21
CA GLN A 357 -12.80 -5.83 23.25
C GLN A 357 -12.76 -6.55 24.61
N ASP A 358 -13.85 -7.19 25.00
CA ASP A 358 -13.95 -7.91 26.27
C ASP A 358 -13.08 -9.16 26.29
N ILE A 359 -13.09 -9.93 25.20
CA ILE A 359 -12.21 -11.09 24.99
C ILE A 359 -10.75 -10.65 25.05
N MET A 360 -10.39 -9.55 24.38
CA MET A 360 -9.04 -8.98 24.41
C MET A 360 -8.59 -8.61 25.83
N LYS A 361 -9.43 -7.93 26.62
CA LYS A 361 -9.12 -7.55 28.01
C LYS A 361 -9.03 -8.76 28.96
N ALA A 362 -9.84 -9.78 28.73
CA ALA A 362 -9.88 -10.97 29.59
C ALA A 362 -8.65 -11.89 29.39
N THR A 363 -7.97 -11.77 28.25
CA THR A 363 -6.84 -12.63 27.87
C THR A 363 -5.60 -12.34 28.69
N LYS A 364 -4.96 -13.38 29.20
CA LYS A 364 -3.72 -13.26 30.00
C LYS A 364 -2.53 -13.74 29.19
N ALA A 365 -1.54 -12.87 29.05
CA ALA A 365 -0.28 -13.20 28.41
C ALA A 365 0.46 -14.34 29.15
N SER A 366 0.72 -15.45 28.48
CA SER A 366 1.48 -16.60 28.97
C SER A 366 1.90 -17.56 27.85
N GLY A 367 2.88 -18.42 28.10
CA GLY A 367 3.24 -19.48 27.15
C GLY A 367 4.25 -19.07 26.09
N LYS A 368 4.46 -19.99 25.15
CA LYS A 368 5.43 -19.88 24.04
C LYS A 368 4.72 -19.40 22.76
N THR A 369 5.48 -19.10 21.74
CA THR A 369 4.97 -18.48 20.50
C THR A 369 4.97 -19.52 19.36
N ARG A 370 4.11 -20.54 19.45
CA ARG A 370 3.96 -21.57 18.39
C ARG A 370 3.02 -21.09 17.28
N ILE A 371 3.39 -20.00 16.62
CA ILE A 371 2.57 -19.26 15.65
C ILE A 371 2.05 -20.18 14.54
N GLY A 372 2.91 -20.98 13.90
CA GLY A 372 2.53 -21.81 12.75
C GLY A 372 1.62 -22.96 13.15
N THR A 373 2.02 -23.73 14.17
CA THR A 373 1.23 -24.84 14.69
C THR A 373 -0.16 -24.41 15.15
N GLN A 374 -0.26 -23.25 15.82
CA GLN A 374 -1.53 -22.75 16.35
C GLN A 374 -2.38 -22.08 15.26
N LEU A 375 -1.77 -21.48 14.22
CA LEU A 375 -2.48 -21.01 13.03
C LEU A 375 -3.19 -22.19 12.35
N GLU A 376 -2.46 -23.29 12.11
CA GLU A 376 -3.00 -24.50 11.48
C GLU A 376 -4.18 -25.06 12.28
N THR A 377 -3.97 -25.31 13.57
CA THR A 377 -4.92 -26.05 14.40
C THR A 377 -6.13 -25.24 14.86
N LYS A 378 -5.96 -23.94 15.15
CA LYS A 378 -7.03 -23.10 15.71
C LYS A 378 -7.74 -22.23 14.69
N ILE A 379 -7.11 -21.92 13.55
CA ILE A 379 -7.68 -21.04 12.53
C ILE A 379 -7.99 -21.82 11.26
N LEU A 380 -6.95 -22.35 10.60
CA LEU A 380 -7.10 -22.95 9.27
C LEU A 380 -7.92 -24.23 9.31
N LYS A 381 -7.70 -25.08 10.31
CA LYS A 381 -8.48 -26.32 10.47
C LYS A 381 -10.00 -26.05 10.57
N PRO A 382 -10.51 -25.28 11.55
CA PRO A 382 -11.95 -25.08 11.68
C PRO A 382 -12.57 -24.18 10.60
N LEU A 383 -11.83 -23.22 10.03
CA LEU A 383 -12.40 -22.29 9.05
C LEU A 383 -12.23 -22.71 7.60
N VAL A 384 -11.20 -23.51 7.28
CA VAL A 384 -10.83 -23.85 5.90
C VAL A 384 -10.94 -25.35 5.72
N TYR A 385 -10.11 -26.12 6.41
CA TYR A 385 -9.98 -27.56 6.13
C TYR A 385 -11.25 -28.33 6.47
N ASP A 386 -11.82 -28.12 7.65
CA ASP A 386 -13.00 -28.88 8.10
C ASP A 386 -14.25 -28.51 7.27
N VAL A 387 -14.37 -27.24 6.83
CA VAL A 387 -15.47 -26.77 5.96
C VAL A 387 -15.36 -27.40 4.56
N ILE A 388 -14.17 -27.37 3.96
CA ILE A 388 -13.97 -27.91 2.61
C ILE A 388 -14.07 -29.45 2.62
N ASN A 389 -13.50 -30.10 3.63
CA ASN A 389 -13.54 -31.56 3.76
C ASN A 389 -14.94 -32.09 4.09
N SER A 390 -15.85 -31.28 4.66
CA SER A 390 -17.25 -31.66 4.84
C SER A 390 -18.07 -31.58 3.54
N GLY A 391 -17.49 -31.04 2.47
CA GLY A 391 -18.15 -30.78 1.19
C GLY A 391 -18.84 -29.41 1.12
N GLU A 392 -18.69 -28.56 2.14
CA GLU A 392 -19.18 -27.18 2.12
C GLU A 392 -18.21 -26.24 1.41
N LYS A 393 -18.73 -25.12 0.89
CA LYS A 393 -17.91 -24.04 0.31
C LYS A 393 -17.73 -22.90 1.30
N LEU A 394 -16.56 -22.26 1.25
CA LEU A 394 -16.32 -21.00 1.95
C LEU A 394 -17.25 -19.94 1.39
N LYS A 395 -18.04 -19.29 2.26
CA LYS A 395 -19.05 -18.31 1.85
C LYS A 395 -18.48 -16.94 1.54
N ARG A 396 -17.34 -16.60 2.14
CA ARG A 396 -16.64 -15.31 2.00
C ARG A 396 -15.13 -15.56 2.06
N PRO A 397 -14.31 -14.72 1.41
CA PRO A 397 -12.87 -14.73 1.61
C PRO A 397 -12.51 -14.46 3.08
N ILE A 398 -11.55 -15.19 3.63
CA ILE A 398 -11.14 -15.04 5.04
C ILE A 398 -9.86 -14.21 5.11
N LEU A 399 -9.91 -13.08 5.81
CA LEU A 399 -8.76 -12.21 6.06
C LEU A 399 -8.19 -12.48 7.46
N ILE A 400 -7.11 -13.26 7.52
CA ILE A 400 -6.42 -13.58 8.77
C ILE A 400 -5.34 -12.53 9.08
N SER A 401 -5.57 -11.72 10.11
CA SER A 401 -4.61 -10.73 10.61
C SER A 401 -3.78 -11.30 11.76
N CYS A 402 -2.55 -11.73 11.46
CA CYS A 402 -1.59 -12.22 12.44
C CYS A 402 -0.90 -11.04 13.15
N ILE A 403 -1.14 -10.85 14.46
CA ILE A 403 -0.63 -9.72 15.24
C ILE A 403 0.27 -10.24 16.37
N THR A 404 1.59 -10.10 16.18
CA THR A 404 2.62 -10.62 17.10
C THR A 404 3.77 -9.63 17.31
N ASP A 405 4.44 -9.74 18.46
CA ASP A 405 5.62 -8.94 18.80
C ASP A 405 6.95 -9.58 18.39
N GLY A 406 6.94 -10.75 17.76
CA GLY A 406 8.13 -11.32 17.11
C GLY A 406 8.25 -12.85 17.14
N CYS A 407 9.51 -13.30 17.10
CA CYS A 407 9.91 -14.63 16.64
C CYS A 407 9.20 -15.82 17.32
N ALA A 408 8.84 -16.81 16.50
CA ALA A 408 8.28 -18.07 16.96
C ALA A 408 9.20 -18.74 17.99
N SER A 409 8.61 -19.40 18.99
CA SER A 409 9.34 -20.14 20.01
C SER A 409 8.67 -21.47 20.34
N GLY A 410 9.48 -22.52 20.42
CA GLY A 410 8.98 -23.88 20.72
C GLY A 410 8.39 -24.63 19.53
N GLU A 411 8.67 -24.19 18.29
CA GLU A 411 8.45 -24.88 17.02
C GLU A 411 9.64 -24.62 16.07
N VAL A 412 9.67 -25.29 14.91
CA VAL A 412 10.71 -25.05 13.89
C VAL A 412 10.48 -23.70 13.20
N GLU A 413 11.57 -23.03 12.83
CA GLU A 413 11.58 -21.63 12.36
C GLU A 413 10.65 -21.39 11.15
N ASP A 414 10.62 -22.33 10.20
CA ASP A 414 9.82 -22.20 8.97
C ASP A 414 8.37 -22.66 9.13
N LYS A 415 7.94 -23.20 10.29
CA LYS A 415 6.60 -23.83 10.43
C LYS A 415 5.46 -22.87 10.06
N PHE A 416 5.56 -21.60 10.43
CA PHE A 416 4.54 -20.59 10.09
C PHE A 416 4.40 -20.40 8.57
N LYS A 417 5.53 -20.33 7.86
CA LYS A 417 5.58 -20.20 6.41
C LYS A 417 5.08 -21.47 5.74
N GLU A 418 5.53 -22.63 6.20
CA GLU A 418 5.10 -23.95 5.69
C GLU A 418 3.59 -24.12 5.82
N THR A 419 3.01 -23.82 6.99
CA THR A 419 1.56 -23.89 7.22
C THR A 419 0.77 -23.02 6.24
N ILE A 420 1.27 -21.82 5.88
CA ILE A 420 0.61 -20.96 4.89
C ILE A 420 0.69 -21.58 3.49
N ILE A 421 1.87 -22.07 3.10
CA ILE A 421 2.08 -22.71 1.79
C ILE A 421 1.21 -23.96 1.65
N GLU A 422 1.15 -24.79 2.69
CA GLU A 422 0.29 -25.99 2.74
C GLU A 422 -1.19 -25.65 2.58
N CYS A 423 -1.65 -24.59 3.25
CA CYS A 423 -3.03 -24.12 3.11
C CYS A 423 -3.35 -23.62 1.70
N ILE A 424 -2.45 -22.86 1.10
CA ILE A 424 -2.59 -22.39 -0.29
C ILE A 424 -2.68 -23.58 -1.24
N GLN A 425 -1.80 -24.57 -1.09
CA GLN A 425 -1.84 -25.77 -1.92
C GLN A 425 -3.15 -26.55 -1.72
N PHE A 426 -3.61 -26.69 -0.47
CA PHE A 426 -4.89 -27.32 -0.17
C PHE A 426 -6.06 -26.61 -0.86
N LEU A 427 -6.10 -25.28 -0.85
CA LEU A 427 -7.13 -24.49 -1.54
C LEU A 427 -7.09 -24.73 -3.06
N ILE A 428 -5.88 -24.74 -3.66
CA ILE A 428 -5.68 -25.04 -5.09
C ILE A 428 -6.21 -26.42 -5.45
N ASP A 429 -5.89 -27.43 -4.64
CA ASP A 429 -6.30 -28.81 -4.87
C ASP A 429 -7.84 -29.00 -4.76
N HIS A 430 -8.55 -28.01 -4.20
CA HIS A 430 -10.01 -28.00 -4.06
C HIS A 430 -10.68 -26.91 -4.91
N ASP A 431 -10.04 -26.53 -6.03
CA ASP A 431 -10.56 -25.60 -7.03
C ASP A 431 -10.89 -24.19 -6.50
N TYR A 432 -10.35 -23.81 -5.34
CA TYR A 432 -10.42 -22.41 -4.92
C TYR A 432 -9.46 -21.60 -5.79
N PRO A 433 -9.88 -20.39 -6.21
CA PRO A 433 -9.00 -19.52 -6.97
C PRO A 433 -7.74 -19.28 -6.15
N ALA A 434 -6.60 -19.68 -6.70
CA ALA A 434 -5.30 -19.32 -6.16
C ALA A 434 -5.18 -17.81 -6.28
N GLN A 435 -5.60 -17.07 -5.27
CA GLN A 435 -5.19 -15.68 -5.13
C GLN A 435 -3.71 -15.73 -4.76
N GLY A 436 -2.89 -15.67 -5.81
CA GLY A 436 -1.43 -15.83 -5.73
C GLY A 436 -0.72 -14.62 -5.18
#